data_AF-A0AAF0WG27-F1
#
_entry.id   AF-A0AAF0WG27-F1
#
_cell.length_a   1.000
_cell.length_b   1.000
_cell.length_c   1.000
_cell.angle_alpha   90.00
_cell.angle_beta   90.00
_cell.angle_gamma   90.00
#
_symmetry.space_group_name_H-M   'P 1'
#
loop_
_entity.id
_entity.type
_entity.pdbx_description
1 polymer ?
#
loop_
_entity_poly.entity_id
_entity_poly.type
_entity_poly.pdbx_seq_one_letter_code
_entity_poly.pdbx_strand_id
1 'polypeptide(L)'
;MLDDLDPKKIYIVGGLVDRNRWKGITMKKAEEQNIQTAKLPIGNFLKMSSSQVLTVNQVIEIILKYLETRDWKDSFFQVIPQRKRFEADSEEKQGDLVDDKDEQQYDVQEKKKPCTET
;
A
#
# COMPACT_ATOMS: atom_id res chain seq x y z
N MET A 1 -10.80 0.35 -1.04
CA MET A 1 -9.94 0.16 0.15
C MET A 1 -10.11 -1.28 0.61
N LEU A 2 -9.20 -1.83 1.41
CA LEU A 2 -9.32 -3.19 1.96
C LEU A 2 -9.77 -3.12 3.42
N ASP A 3 -11.00 -3.55 3.70
CA ASP A 3 -11.59 -3.45 5.04
C ASP A 3 -11.39 -4.73 5.88
N ASP A 4 -11.43 -5.91 5.25
CA ASP A 4 -11.20 -7.22 5.88
C ASP A 4 -10.54 -8.21 4.88
N LEU A 5 -9.97 -9.29 5.41
CA LEU A 5 -9.40 -10.40 4.66
C LEU A 5 -10.38 -11.57 4.58
N ASP A 6 -10.85 -11.87 3.38
CA ASP A 6 -11.69 -13.02 3.08
C ASP A 6 -10.82 -14.27 2.84
N PRO A 7 -10.94 -15.34 3.65
CA PRO A 7 -10.18 -16.56 3.48
C PRO A 7 -10.40 -17.28 2.14
N LYS A 8 -11.47 -16.94 1.41
CA LYS A 8 -11.78 -17.53 0.10
C LYS A 8 -11.11 -16.79 -1.06
N LYS A 9 -10.49 -15.63 -0.80
CA LYS A 9 -9.83 -14.82 -1.83
C LYS A 9 -8.33 -15.10 -1.89
N ILE A 10 -7.78 -14.88 -3.08
CA ILE A 10 -6.34 -14.90 -3.31
C ILE A 10 -5.86 -13.44 -3.34
N TYR A 11 -4.92 -13.10 -2.47
CA TYR A 11 -4.32 -11.78 -2.39
C TYR A 11 -2.96 -11.77 -3.09
N ILE A 12 -2.74 -10.80 -3.97
CA ILE A 12 -1.50 -10.65 -4.75
C ILE A 12 -0.75 -9.43 -4.23
N VAL A 13 0.52 -9.61 -3.85
CA VAL A 13 1.43 -8.52 -3.48
C VAL A 13 2.48 -8.37 -4.58
N GLY A 14 2.65 -7.16 -5.09
CA GLY A 14 3.65 -6.88 -6.12
C GLY A 14 5.08 -7.04 -5.59
N GLY A 15 5.82 -8.02 -6.09
CA GLY A 15 7.22 -8.27 -5.75
C GLY A 15 8.20 -7.30 -6.42
N LEU A 16 8.01 -5.98 -6.23
CA LEU A 16 8.81 -4.94 -6.89
C LEU A 16 9.63 -4.13 -5.88
N VAL A 17 10.92 -3.94 -6.16
CA VAL A 17 11.83 -3.08 -5.36
C VAL A 17 12.35 -1.95 -6.25
N ASP A 18 11.57 -0.89 -6.38
CA ASP A 18 11.88 0.24 -7.26
C ASP A 18 11.86 1.60 -6.53
N ARG A 19 11.64 1.59 -5.20
CA ARG A 19 11.41 2.78 -4.37
C ARG A 19 10.23 3.64 -4.90
N ASN A 20 9.22 3.00 -5.48
CA ASN A 20 8.06 3.64 -6.10
C ASN A 20 8.43 4.59 -7.25
N ARG A 21 9.47 4.25 -8.03
CA ARG A 21 9.85 4.99 -9.24
C ARG A 21 8.77 4.87 -10.31
N TRP A 22 8.12 3.73 -10.41
CA TRP A 22 7.09 3.43 -11.40
C TRP A 22 5.70 3.48 -10.76
N LYS A 23 5.21 4.70 -10.50
CA LYS A 23 3.87 4.89 -9.90
C LYS A 23 2.80 4.14 -10.69
N GLY A 24 2.00 3.34 -9.99
CA GLY A 24 0.82 2.67 -10.55
C GLY A 24 1.10 1.48 -11.50
N ILE A 25 2.36 1.05 -11.65
CA ILE A 25 2.70 -0.06 -12.58
C ILE A 25 1.95 -1.36 -12.26
N THR A 26 1.82 -1.70 -10.97
CA THR A 26 1.09 -2.90 -10.54
C THR A 26 -0.42 -2.73 -10.64
N MET A 27 -0.92 -1.51 -10.43
CA MET A 27 -2.35 -1.19 -10.61
C MET A 27 -2.75 -1.39 -12.07
N LYS A 28 -2.01 -0.75 -12.98
CA LYS A 28 -2.23 -0.87 -14.43
C LYS A 28 -2.17 -2.32 -14.90
N LYS A 29 -1.17 -3.08 -14.44
CA LYS A 29 -1.05 -4.51 -14.77
C LYS A 29 -2.26 -5.33 -14.30
N ALA A 30 -2.80 -5.05 -13.12
CA ALA A 30 -3.99 -5.73 -12.62
C ALA A 30 -5.25 -5.36 -13.41
N GLU A 31 -5.41 -4.07 -13.76
CA GLU A 31 -6.50 -3.58 -14.61
C GLU A 31 -6.49 -4.22 -16.01
N GLU A 32 -5.32 -4.29 -16.65
CA GLU A 32 -5.14 -4.98 -17.95
C GLU A 32 -5.54 -6.45 -17.90
N GLN A 33 -5.42 -7.08 -16.72
CA GLN A 33 -5.77 -8.48 -16.48
C GLN A 33 -7.17 -8.67 -15.88
N ASN A 34 -7.94 -7.59 -15.71
CA ASN A 34 -9.26 -7.57 -15.05
C ASN A 34 -9.23 -8.18 -13.63
N ILE A 35 -8.13 -7.96 -12.90
CA ILE A 35 -7.96 -8.40 -11.52
C ILE A 35 -8.42 -7.26 -10.59
N GLN A 36 -9.28 -7.58 -9.62
CA GLN A 36 -9.72 -6.62 -8.61
C GLN A 36 -8.52 -6.12 -7.78
N THR A 37 -8.46 -4.80 -7.57
CA THR A 37 -7.40 -4.15 -6.81
C THR A 37 -7.94 -3.53 -5.51
N ALA A 38 -7.09 -3.49 -4.48
CA ALA A 38 -7.38 -2.82 -3.22
C ALA A 38 -6.10 -2.24 -2.62
N LYS A 39 -6.24 -1.16 -1.84
CA LYS A 39 -5.16 -0.55 -1.04
C LYS A 39 -5.39 -0.86 0.43
N LEU A 40 -4.32 -1.12 1.18
CA LEU A 40 -4.36 -1.23 2.64
C LEU A 40 -4.87 0.07 3.26
N PRO A 41 -5.65 0.02 4.36
CA PRO A 41 -6.28 1.20 4.94
C PRO A 41 -5.33 2.07 5.78
N ILE A 42 -4.05 2.18 5.40
CA ILE A 42 -3.00 2.80 6.21
C ILE A 42 -3.30 4.28 6.50
N GLY A 43 -3.78 5.02 5.49
CA GLY A 43 -4.08 6.45 5.62
C GLY A 43 -5.14 6.76 6.68
N ASN A 44 -5.98 5.80 7.06
CA ASN A 44 -7.00 5.98 8.09
C ASN A 44 -6.43 5.97 9.50
N PHE A 45 -5.25 5.38 9.70
CA PHE A 45 -4.69 5.13 11.03
C PHE A 45 -3.32 5.76 11.25
N LEU A 46 -2.58 6.06 10.17
CA LEU A 46 -1.22 6.55 10.23
C LEU A 46 -0.99 7.68 9.24
N LYS A 47 -0.58 8.84 9.79
CA LYS A 47 0.10 9.87 9.03
C LYS A 47 1.59 9.53 9.00
N MET A 48 2.13 9.24 7.82
CA MET A 48 3.54 8.92 7.66
C MET A 48 4.35 10.15 7.25
N SER A 49 5.57 10.25 7.77
CA SER A 49 6.53 11.30 7.39
C SER A 49 7.11 11.11 5.99
N SER A 50 6.91 9.91 5.43
CA SER A 50 7.39 9.50 4.11
C SER A 50 6.26 8.86 3.30
N SER A 51 6.58 8.42 2.08
CA SER A 51 5.66 7.70 1.20
C SER A 51 4.89 6.58 1.92
N GLN A 52 3.62 6.42 1.56
CA GLN A 52 2.77 5.33 2.02
C GLN A 52 3.02 3.99 1.31
N VAL A 53 4.00 3.93 0.41
CA VAL A 53 4.41 2.70 -0.24
C VAL A 53 5.30 1.88 0.69
N LEU A 54 4.80 0.71 1.08
CA LEU A 54 5.48 -0.24 1.94
C LEU A 54 6.31 -1.24 1.13
N THR A 55 7.32 -1.81 1.76
CA THR A 55 8.06 -2.94 1.18
C THR A 55 7.25 -4.23 1.20
N VAL A 56 7.57 -5.18 0.33
CA VAL A 56 6.88 -6.47 0.23
C VAL A 56 6.80 -7.18 1.58
N ASN A 57 7.93 -7.28 2.29
CA ASN A 57 8.00 -7.93 3.61
C ASN A 57 7.06 -7.25 4.61
N GLN A 58 7.05 -5.92 4.66
CA GLN A 58 6.15 -5.17 5.56
C GLN A 58 4.67 -5.44 5.26
N VAL A 59 4.29 -5.52 3.97
CA VAL A 59 2.91 -5.84 3.59
C VAL A 59 2.53 -7.24 4.08
N ILE A 60 3.39 -8.23 3.87
CA ILE A 60 3.15 -9.61 4.32
C ILE A 60 3.05 -9.68 5.85
N GLU A 61 3.99 -9.06 6.57
CA GLU A 61 3.95 -9.00 8.04
C GLU A 61 2.68 -8.33 8.57
N ILE A 62 2.22 -7.25 7.93
CA ILE A 62 0.95 -6.58 8.30
C ILE A 62 -0.24 -7.50 8.10
N ILE A 63 -0.31 -8.22 6.97
CA ILE A 63 -1.41 -9.16 6.71
C ILE A 63 -1.40 -10.27 7.77
N LEU A 64 -0.24 -10.83 8.10
CA LEU A 64 -0.11 -11.84 9.15
C LEU A 64 -0.57 -11.32 10.51
N LYS A 65 -0.14 -10.12 10.90
CA LYS A 65 -0.59 -9.48 12.15
C LYS A 65 -2.08 -9.20 12.15
N TYR A 66 -2.65 -8.77 11.03
CA TYR A 66 -4.08 -8.54 10.94
C TYR A 66 -4.88 -9.84 11.08
N LEU A 67 -4.38 -10.97 10.55
CA LEU A 67 -5.02 -12.26 10.75
C LEU A 67 -5.01 -12.70 12.23
N GLU A 68 -3.99 -12.31 13.00
CA GLU A 68 -3.89 -12.56 14.45
C GLU A 68 -4.79 -11.64 15.27
N THR A 69 -4.79 -10.33 14.97
CA THR A 69 -5.38 -9.30 15.84
C THR A 69 -6.76 -8.85 15.39
N ARG A 70 -7.08 -9.01 14.10
CA ARG A 70 -8.25 -8.44 13.41
C ARG A 70 -8.37 -6.91 13.55
N ASP A 71 -7.26 -6.24 13.82
CA ASP A 71 -7.19 -4.79 13.96
C ASP A 71 -6.08 -4.22 13.05
N TRP A 72 -6.49 -3.38 12.09
CA TRP A 72 -5.57 -2.73 11.17
C TRP A 72 -4.61 -1.76 11.86
N LYS A 73 -5.11 -0.96 12.81
CA LYS A 73 -4.30 0.02 13.55
C LYS A 73 -3.20 -0.72 14.30
N ASP A 74 -3.55 -1.73 15.09
CA ASP A 74 -2.56 -2.51 15.84
C ASP A 74 -1.54 -3.17 14.90
N SER A 75 -2.00 -3.80 13.81
CA SER A 75 -1.12 -4.42 12.82
C SER A 75 -0.12 -3.44 12.21
N PHE A 76 -0.55 -2.23 11.85
CA PHE A 76 0.35 -1.21 11.34
C PHE A 76 1.35 -0.73 12.40
N PHE A 77 0.90 -0.56 13.64
CA PHE A 77 1.74 -0.12 14.76
C PHE A 77 2.69 -1.20 15.27
N GLN A 78 2.50 -2.47 14.93
CA GLN A 78 3.49 -3.51 15.21
C GLN A 78 4.60 -3.56 14.14
N VAL A 79 4.26 -3.35 12.86
CA VAL A 79 5.19 -3.56 11.74
C VAL A 79 5.92 -2.29 11.28
N ILE A 80 5.23 -1.14 11.21
CA ILE A 80 5.81 0.09 10.64
C ILE A 80 6.62 0.79 11.73
N PRO A 81 7.95 1.01 11.61
CA PRO A 81 8.75 1.58 12.72
C PRO A 81 8.27 2.97 13.20
N GLN A 82 8.40 3.26 14.50
CA GLN A 82 7.93 4.53 15.11
C GLN A 82 8.48 5.78 14.40
N ARG A 83 9.76 5.78 13.99
CA ARG A 83 10.38 6.90 13.24
C ARG A 83 9.68 7.27 11.92
N LYS A 84 8.81 6.39 11.39
CA LYS A 84 8.02 6.65 10.18
C LYS A 84 6.60 7.11 10.49
N ARG A 85 6.17 7.03 11.74
CA ARG A 85 4.87 7.47 12.23
C ARG A 85 5.02 8.93 12.65
N PHE A 86 4.15 9.83 12.21
CA PHE A 86 3.97 11.10 12.90
C PHE A 86 3.13 10.81 14.15
N GLU A 87 3.61 11.25 15.31
CA GLU A 87 2.85 11.19 16.55
C GLU A 87 1.59 12.06 16.39
N ALA A 88 0.45 11.42 16.14
CA ALA A 88 -0.83 12.01 16.50
C ALA A 88 -1.07 11.68 17.99
N ASP A 89 -0.25 12.27 18.85
CA ASP A 89 -0.50 12.29 20.29
C ASP A 89 -1.71 13.20 20.52
N SER A 90 -2.91 12.63 20.46
CA SER A 90 -4.06 13.01 21.29
C SER A 90 -5.26 12.14 20.94
N GLU A 91 -5.89 11.63 21.99
CA GLU A 91 -7.12 10.86 21.99
C GLU A 91 -8.25 11.59 21.25
N GLU A 92 -9.12 10.80 20.61
CA GLU A 92 -10.45 11.14 20.08
C GLU A 92 -10.58 12.43 19.23
N LYS A 93 -10.64 12.24 17.90
CA LYS A 93 -11.58 12.97 17.04
C LYS A 93 -11.84 12.23 15.73
N GLN A 94 -13.08 11.77 15.59
CA GLN A 94 -13.74 11.52 14.32
C GLN A 94 -13.76 12.83 13.52
N GLY A 95 -13.27 12.83 12.28
CA GLY A 95 -13.45 13.95 11.36
C GLY A 95 -12.26 14.18 10.45
N ASP A 96 -12.40 13.68 9.23
CA ASP A 96 -11.69 14.00 7.99
C ASP A 96 -10.17 13.99 7.98
N LEU A 97 -9.60 13.22 7.05
CA LEU A 97 -8.51 13.65 6.15
C LEU A 97 -8.28 12.57 5.08
N VAL A 98 -9.03 12.70 3.99
CA VAL A 98 -8.63 12.24 2.64
C VAL A 98 -7.76 13.33 2.03
N ASP A 99 -6.56 13.00 1.59
CA ASP A 99 -6.04 13.47 0.29
C ASP A 99 -4.85 12.60 -0.13
N ASP A 100 -5.08 11.78 -1.16
CA ASP A 100 -4.03 11.50 -2.14
C ASP A 100 -4.76 11.34 -3.49
N LYS A 101 -5.14 12.47 -4.07
CA LYS A 101 -5.50 12.58 -5.48
C LYS A 101 -4.27 12.24 -6.35
N ASP A 102 -3.98 10.96 -6.49
CA ASP A 102 -3.16 10.44 -7.58
C ASP A 102 -4.10 9.82 -8.64
N GLU A 103 -5.05 10.62 -9.14
CA GLU A 103 -5.62 10.43 -10.49
C GLU A 103 -4.70 11.16 -11.46
N GLN A 104 -3.66 10.47 -11.93
CA GLN A 104 -2.86 10.93 -13.06
C GLN A 104 -3.21 10.08 -14.27
N GLN A 105 -3.75 10.74 -15.29
CA GLN A 105 -3.95 10.19 -16.62
C GLN A 105 -2.57 9.77 -17.20
N TYR A 106 -2.40 8.49 -17.47
CA TYR A 106 -1.17 7.96 -18.04
C TYR A 106 -1.13 8.18 -19.54
N ASP A 107 -0.32 9.14 -19.97
CA ASP A 107 0.04 9.28 -21.38
C ASP A 107 1.11 8.23 -21.73
N VAL A 108 0.84 7.43 -22.77
CA VAL A 108 1.74 6.36 -23.21
C VAL A 108 2.86 6.97 -24.04
N GLN A 109 4.08 6.98 -23.50
CA GLN A 109 5.28 6.99 -24.34
C GLN A 109 6.17 5.80 -23.99
N GLU A 110 5.99 4.72 -24.75
CA GLU A 110 6.94 3.63 -24.83
C GLU A 110 8.30 4.18 -25.26
N LYS A 111 9.29 4.16 -24.36
CA LYS A 111 10.69 4.06 -24.77
C LYS A 111 11.21 2.72 -24.28
N LYS A 112 11.06 1.71 -25.14
CA LYS A 112 11.72 0.40 -25.02
C LYS A 112 13.22 0.65 -24.86
N LYS A 113 13.77 0.42 -23.67
CA LYS A 113 15.21 0.22 -23.50
C LYS A 113 15.47 -1.29 -23.56
N PRO A 114 16.30 -1.78 -24.48
CA PRO A 114 16.63 -3.20 -24.52
C PRO A 114 17.49 -3.54 -23.29
N CYS A 115 17.06 -4.52 -22.50
CA CYS A 115 17.93 -5.17 -21.52
C CYS A 115 18.91 -6.04 -22.30
N THR A 116 20.20 -5.70 -22.28
CA THR A 116 21.25 -6.62 -22.67
C THR A 116 21.65 -7.44 -21.44
N GLU A 117 21.46 -8.75 -21.51
CA GLU A 117 21.99 -9.70 -20.52
C GLU A 117 23.52 -9.64 -20.50
N THR A 118 24.12 -9.84 -19.33
CA THR A 118 25.57 -10.09 -19.16
C THR A 118 25.74 -11.49 -18.60
#